data_AF-A0A7Y2CL83-F1
#
_entry.id   AF-A0A7Y2CL83-F1
#
_cell.length_a   1.000
_cell.length_b   1.000
_cell.length_c   1.000
_cell.angle_alpha   90.00
_cell.angle_beta   90.00
_cell.angle_gamma   90.00
#
_symmetry.space_group_name_H-M   'P 1'
#
loop_
_entity.id
_entity.type
_entity.pdbx_description
1 polymer ?
#
loop_
_entity_poly.entity_id
_entity_poly.type
_entity_poly.pdbx_seq_one_letter_code
_entity_poly.pdbx_strand_id
1 'polypeptide(L)'
;MNRSRTRRMSALVWTLALGVLATAALASAQQCQRTEVGLVPLTDLGPASYAGFEGGLYAGGSNLRPTAHEAAGAFYAARVTPRDPQGAASATGLIGLVTVGMSNTRWESDAFVT
;
A
#
# COMPACT_ATOMS: atom_id res chain seq x y z
N MET A 1 48.92 49.89 -7.39
CA MET A 1 48.79 48.59 -6.68
C MET A 1 47.66 48.73 -5.65
N ASN A 2 46.60 47.92 -5.54
CA ASN A 2 46.36 46.51 -5.87
C ASN A 2 44.82 46.27 -5.83
N ARG A 3 44.10 46.54 -6.93
CA ARG A 3 42.63 46.29 -7.05
C ARG A 3 42.29 44.86 -7.51
N SER A 4 43.29 44.01 -7.77
CA SER A 4 43.11 42.68 -8.37
C SER A 4 42.93 41.56 -7.37
N ARG A 5 43.33 41.74 -6.09
CA ARG A 5 43.21 40.69 -5.05
C ARG A 5 41.80 40.53 -4.48
N THR A 6 41.00 41.59 -4.38
CA THR A 6 39.65 41.53 -3.79
C THR A 6 38.58 40.92 -4.69
N ARG A 7 38.77 40.93 -6.02
CA ARG A 7 37.81 40.33 -6.96
C ARG A 7 37.84 38.80 -7.01
N ARG A 8 38.96 38.18 -6.62
CA ARG A 8 39.11 36.71 -6.67
C ARG A 8 38.51 36.00 -5.46
N MET A 9 38.43 36.65 -4.29
CA MET A 9 37.77 36.07 -3.11
C MET A 9 36.23 36.12 -3.20
N SER A 10 35.65 37.14 -3.86
CA SER A 10 34.19 37.18 -4.07
C SER A 10 33.70 36.15 -5.09
N ALA A 11 34.47 35.87 -6.16
CA ALA A 11 34.04 34.92 -7.17
C ALA A 11 33.96 33.48 -6.63
N LEU A 12 34.84 33.09 -5.70
CA LEU A 12 34.86 31.74 -5.11
C LEU A 12 33.75 31.52 -4.07
N VAL A 13 33.39 32.57 -3.30
CA VAL A 13 32.31 32.51 -2.30
C VAL A 13 30.94 32.45 -2.97
N TRP A 14 30.77 33.11 -4.12
CA TRP A 14 29.52 33.07 -4.89
C TRP A 14 29.33 31.78 -5.70
N THR A 15 30.40 31.11 -6.16
CA THR A 15 30.29 29.80 -6.82
C THR A 15 30.02 28.65 -5.83
N LEU A 16 30.57 28.71 -4.61
CA LEU A 16 30.22 27.76 -3.54
C LEU A 16 28.78 27.95 -3.04
N ALA A 17 28.28 29.18 -2.94
CA ALA A 17 26.89 29.45 -2.55
C ALA A 17 25.86 28.98 -3.60
N LEU A 18 26.14 29.13 -4.90
CA LEU A 18 25.29 28.58 -5.96
C LEU A 18 25.34 27.05 -6.06
N GLY A 19 26.47 26.42 -5.72
CA GLY A 19 26.59 24.96 -5.71
C GLY A 19 25.77 24.28 -4.61
N VAL A 20 25.63 24.92 -3.44
CA VAL A 20 24.87 24.39 -2.29
C VAL A 20 23.36 24.54 -2.45
N LEU A 21 22.88 25.54 -3.21
CA LEU A 21 21.45 25.69 -3.52
C LEU A 21 20.95 24.69 -4.59
N ALA A 22 21.84 24.16 -5.44
CA ALA A 22 21.48 23.23 -6.50
C ALA A 22 21.39 21.75 -6.06
N THR A 23 21.98 21.37 -4.92
CA THR A 23 21.97 19.98 -4.44
C THR A 23 20.73 19.62 -3.61
N ALA A 24 20.02 20.60 -3.04
CA ALA A 24 18.78 20.34 -2.30
C ALA A 24 17.61 19.89 -3.19
N ALA A 25 17.66 20.20 -4.49
CA ALA A 25 16.59 19.91 -5.44
C ALA A 25 16.55 18.45 -5.94
N LEU A 26 17.64 17.68 -5.75
CA LEU A 26 17.70 16.27 -6.16
C LEU A 26 17.29 15.29 -5.04
N ALA A 27 17.09 15.78 -3.81
CA ALA A 27 16.65 14.96 -2.68
C ALA A 27 15.12 14.76 -2.62
N SER A 28 14.35 15.29 -3.59
CA SER A 28 12.90 15.09 -3.67
C SER A 28 12.49 13.68 -4.12
N ALA A 29 13.43 12.72 -4.18
CA ALA A 29 13.17 11.36 -4.64
C ALA A 29 12.33 10.49 -3.70
N GLN A 30 11.95 10.97 -2.51
CA GLN A 30 10.83 10.41 -1.74
C GLN A 30 10.36 11.44 -0.71
N GLN A 31 9.17 12.02 -0.88
CA GLN A 31 8.54 12.80 0.21
C GLN A 31 8.05 11.82 1.28
N CYS A 32 8.95 11.37 2.16
CA CYS A 32 8.66 10.41 3.24
C CYS A 32 7.60 10.91 4.26
N GLN A 33 7.19 12.18 4.15
CA GLN A 33 6.14 12.78 4.96
C GLN A 33 4.75 12.74 4.30
N ARG A 34 4.68 12.35 3.02
CA ARG A 34 3.42 12.31 2.29
C ARG A 34 2.80 10.91 2.43
N THR A 35 1.76 10.81 3.26
CA THR A 35 1.04 9.55 3.49
C THR A 35 -0.15 9.36 2.55
N GLU A 36 -0.44 10.32 1.68
CA GLU A 36 -1.59 10.29 0.77
C GLU A 36 -1.27 10.85 -0.62
N VAL A 37 -1.95 10.30 -1.62
CA VAL A 37 -1.77 10.70 -3.03
C VAL A 37 -2.83 11.69 -3.52
N GLY A 38 -3.82 12.05 -2.69
CA GLY A 38 -4.93 12.94 -3.07
C GLY A 38 -5.94 12.30 -4.02
N LEU A 39 -5.91 10.98 -4.16
CA LEU A 39 -6.92 10.20 -4.89
C LEU A 39 -8.04 9.81 -3.94
N VAL A 40 -9.27 9.76 -4.45
CA VAL A 40 -10.42 9.26 -3.70
C VAL A 40 -10.30 7.73 -3.58
N PRO A 41 -10.28 7.15 -2.36
CA PRO A 41 -10.26 5.70 -2.18
C PRO A 41 -11.44 5.02 -2.87
N LEU A 42 -11.25 3.77 -3.31
CA LEU A 42 -12.31 2.99 -3.98
C LEU A 42 -13.58 2.91 -3.12
N THR A 43 -13.44 2.75 -1.80
CA THR A 43 -14.54 2.70 -0.83
C THR A 43 -15.28 4.02 -0.70
N ASP A 44 -14.65 5.14 -1.07
CA ASP A 44 -15.15 6.48 -0.81
C ASP A 44 -15.63 7.18 -2.09
N LEU A 45 -15.49 6.52 -3.25
CA LEU A 45 -16.00 7.00 -4.53
C LEU A 45 -17.53 7.13 -4.55
N GLY A 46 -18.25 6.36 -3.71
CA GLY A 46 -19.70 6.36 -3.64
C GLY A 46 -20.33 6.08 -5.02
N PRO A 47 -21.24 6.94 -5.52
CA PRO A 47 -21.87 6.75 -6.83
C PRO A 47 -20.98 7.11 -8.03
N ALA A 48 -19.75 7.61 -7.80
CA ALA A 48 -18.83 7.95 -8.88
C ALA A 48 -18.16 6.70 -9.49
N SER A 49 -17.66 6.85 -10.71
CA SER A 49 -16.93 5.80 -11.43
C SER A 49 -15.47 6.18 -11.67
N TYR A 50 -14.58 5.18 -11.64
CA TYR A 50 -13.20 5.31 -12.10
C TYR A 50 -12.98 4.41 -13.33
N ALA A 51 -12.53 4.99 -14.44
CA ALA A 51 -12.31 4.28 -15.70
C ALA A 51 -13.53 3.47 -16.20
N GLY A 52 -14.75 3.94 -15.90
CA GLY A 52 -16.00 3.27 -16.26
C GLY A 52 -16.47 2.18 -15.28
N PHE A 53 -15.74 1.96 -14.19
CA PHE A 53 -16.12 1.02 -13.12
C PHE A 53 -16.69 1.78 -11.92
N GLU A 54 -17.76 1.26 -11.33
CA GLU A 54 -18.33 1.81 -10.10
C GLU A 54 -17.34 1.72 -8.93
N GLY A 55 -17.47 2.65 -7.99
CA GLY A 55 -16.78 2.57 -6.70
C GLY A 55 -17.31 1.44 -5.81
N GLY A 56 -16.82 1.41 -4.57
CA GLY A 56 -17.22 0.44 -3.56
C GLY A 56 -16.55 -0.93 -3.70
N LEU A 57 -16.65 -1.74 -2.64
CA LEU A 57 -16.16 -3.12 -2.63
C LEU A 57 -17.15 -4.11 -3.28
N TYR A 58 -18.40 -3.68 -3.49
CA TYR A 58 -19.51 -4.45 -4.01
C TYR A 58 -20.36 -3.59 -4.98
N ALA A 59 -21.20 -4.26 -5.79
CA ALA A 59 -22.03 -3.62 -6.80
C ALA A 59 -22.89 -2.46 -6.25
N GLY A 60 -23.07 -1.42 -7.06
CA GLY A 60 -23.86 -0.23 -6.70
C GLY A 60 -23.11 0.75 -5.79
N GLY A 61 -21.78 0.76 -5.81
CA GLY A 61 -21.00 1.70 -4.98
C GLY A 61 -20.92 1.32 -3.50
N SER A 62 -21.28 0.08 -3.13
CA SER A 62 -21.44 -0.32 -1.73
C SER A 62 -20.16 -0.89 -1.13
N ASN A 63 -19.88 -0.54 0.13
CA ASN A 63 -18.89 -1.26 0.95
C ASN A 63 -19.53 -2.30 1.87
N LEU A 64 -20.86 -2.32 1.94
CA LEU A 64 -21.60 -3.33 2.67
C LEU A 64 -21.68 -4.60 1.83
N ARG A 65 -21.15 -5.69 2.39
CA ARG A 65 -21.22 -7.03 1.79
C ARG A 65 -22.68 -7.45 1.59
N PRO A 66 -23.09 -7.84 0.37
CA PRO A 66 -24.46 -8.30 0.11
C PRO A 66 -24.80 -9.55 0.94
N THR A 67 -26.03 -9.64 1.43
CA THR A 67 -26.50 -10.75 2.28
C THR A 67 -26.31 -12.12 1.63
N ALA A 68 -26.53 -12.23 0.30
CA ALA A 68 -26.31 -13.47 -0.42
C ALA A 68 -24.83 -13.89 -0.45
N HIS A 69 -23.91 -12.93 -0.55
CA HIS A 69 -22.46 -13.18 -0.47
C HIS A 69 -22.05 -13.64 0.93
N GLU A 70 -22.58 -13.00 1.97
CA GLU A 70 -22.34 -13.39 3.36
C GLU A 70 -22.85 -14.81 3.64
N ALA A 71 -24.08 -15.11 3.24
CA ALA A 71 -24.68 -16.42 3.43
C ALA A 71 -23.89 -17.53 2.70
N ALA A 72 -23.42 -17.26 1.47
CA ALA A 72 -22.58 -18.19 0.74
C ALA A 72 -21.24 -18.44 1.47
N GLY A 73 -20.59 -17.38 1.97
CA GLY A 73 -19.37 -17.49 2.77
C GLY A 73 -19.55 -18.37 4.01
N ALA A 74 -20.58 -18.10 4.81
CA ALA A 74 -20.90 -18.89 5.99
C ALA A 74 -21.21 -20.36 5.66
N PHE A 75 -21.92 -20.61 4.56
CA PHE A 75 -22.24 -21.96 4.08
C PHE A 75 -20.99 -22.78 3.73
N TYR A 76 -20.00 -22.18 3.06
CA TYR A 76 -18.73 -22.88 2.78
C TYR A 76 -17.84 -23.00 4.00
N ALA A 77 -17.79 -21.97 4.85
CA ALA A 77 -17.03 -22.00 6.10
C ALA A 77 -17.48 -23.17 7.00
N ALA A 78 -18.78 -23.43 7.09
CA ALA A 78 -19.35 -24.54 7.86
C ALA A 78 -18.92 -25.94 7.36
N ARG A 79 -18.32 -26.06 6.17
CA ARG A 79 -17.83 -27.33 5.61
C ARG A 79 -16.35 -27.57 5.84
N VAL A 80 -15.61 -26.59 6.34
CA VAL A 80 -14.21 -26.76 6.69
C VAL A 80 -14.14 -27.72 7.89
N THR A 81 -13.49 -28.86 7.70
CA THR A 81 -13.35 -29.91 8.71
C THR A 81 -11.86 -30.24 8.91
N PRO A 82 -11.43 -30.56 10.13
CA PRO A 82 -10.03 -30.88 10.39
C PRO A 82 -9.59 -32.13 9.62
N ARG A 83 -8.33 -32.13 9.19
CA ARG A 83 -7.72 -33.21 8.40
C ARG A 83 -6.53 -33.83 9.10
N ASP A 84 -6.31 -35.11 8.87
CA ASP A 84 -5.12 -35.83 9.31
C ASP A 84 -3.93 -35.59 8.35
N PRO A 85 -2.71 -36.08 8.66
CA PRO A 85 -1.53 -35.90 7.78
C PRO A 85 -1.65 -36.51 6.38
N GLN A 86 -2.61 -37.42 6.17
CA GLN A 86 -2.90 -38.04 4.88
C GLN A 86 -4.02 -37.30 4.11
N GLY A 87 -4.61 -36.27 4.72
CA GLY A 87 -5.68 -35.45 4.14
C GLY A 87 -7.09 -36.00 4.33
N ALA A 88 -7.26 -37.10 5.08
CA ALA A 88 -8.59 -37.62 5.40
C ALA A 88 -9.26 -36.80 6.50
N ALA A 89 -10.60 -36.80 6.53
CA ALA A 89 -11.35 -36.11 7.59
C ALA A 89 -11.09 -36.78 8.94
N SER A 90 -10.76 -35.99 9.97
CA SER A 90 -10.48 -36.51 11.30
C SER A 90 -10.93 -35.53 12.38
N ALA A 91 -11.65 -36.03 13.39
CA ALA A 91 -12.08 -35.22 14.53
C ALA A 91 -10.92 -34.71 15.38
N THR A 92 -9.75 -35.36 15.31
CA THR A 92 -8.51 -34.94 15.99
C THR A 92 -7.50 -34.33 15.02
N GLY A 93 -7.91 -34.03 13.78
CA GLY A 93 -7.08 -33.40 12.77
C GLY A 93 -6.88 -31.90 13.02
N LEU A 94 -6.29 -31.22 12.04
CA LEU A 94 -6.06 -29.77 12.08
C LEU A 94 -6.76 -29.05 10.92
N ILE A 95 -7.10 -27.78 11.15
CA ILE A 95 -7.48 -26.83 10.10
C ILE A 95 -6.27 -25.91 9.88
N GLY A 96 -5.75 -25.88 8.66
CA GLY A 96 -4.65 -24.98 8.28
C GLY A 96 -5.16 -23.77 7.50
N LEU A 97 -4.51 -22.62 7.71
CA LEU A 97 -4.65 -21.45 6.84
C LEU A 97 -3.44 -21.41 5.91
N VAL A 98 -3.70 -21.30 4.59
CA VAL A 98 -2.65 -21.15 3.58
C VAL A 98 -2.85 -19.82 2.87
N THR A 99 -1.80 -19.00 2.87
CA THR A 99 -1.78 -17.70 2.20
C THR A 99 -0.86 -17.80 0.99
N VAL A 100 -1.36 -17.50 -0.21
CA VAL A 100 -0.62 -17.63 -1.48
C VAL A 100 -0.63 -16.30 -2.22
N GLY A 101 0.55 -15.75 -2.52
CA GLY A 101 0.69 -14.51 -3.27
C GLY A 101 2.10 -13.91 -3.20
N MET A 102 2.28 -12.73 -3.79
CA MET A 102 3.55 -11.99 -3.87
C MET A 102 3.40 -10.60 -3.22
N SER A 103 4.52 -9.99 -2.80
CA SER A 103 4.58 -8.63 -2.26
C SER A 103 3.80 -8.49 -0.95
N ASN A 104 2.69 -7.73 -0.93
CA ASN A 104 1.93 -7.43 0.29
C ASN A 104 1.33 -8.65 0.98
N THR A 105 1.19 -9.78 0.28
CA THR A 105 0.61 -11.01 0.84
C THR A 105 1.23 -11.37 2.19
N ARG A 106 2.55 -11.22 2.34
CA ARG A 106 3.23 -11.47 3.61
C ARG A 106 2.71 -10.57 4.73
N TRP A 107 2.71 -9.26 4.52
CA TRP A 107 2.30 -8.29 5.55
C TRP A 107 0.84 -8.44 5.95
N GLU A 108 -0.05 -8.68 4.97
CA GLU A 108 -1.47 -8.95 5.27
C GLU A 108 -1.64 -10.26 6.04
N SER A 109 -0.76 -11.24 5.80
CA SER A 109 -0.80 -12.54 6.46
C SER A 109 -0.26 -12.52 7.89
N ASP A 110 0.58 -11.55 8.25
CA ASP A 110 1.15 -11.43 9.60
C ASP A 110 0.04 -11.30 10.67
N ALA A 111 -1.11 -10.72 10.31
CA ALA A 111 -2.28 -10.65 11.19
C ALA A 111 -2.84 -12.04 11.63
N PHE A 112 -2.43 -13.12 10.96
CA PHE A 112 -2.90 -14.48 11.18
C PHE A 112 -1.81 -15.44 11.68
N VAL A 113 -0.58 -14.95 11.87
CA VAL A 113 0.56 -15.71 12.38
C VAL A 113 0.75 -15.31 13.85
N THR A 114 0.03 -15.95 14.75
CA THR A 114 0.21 -15.83 16.21
C THR A 114 1.51 -16.46 16.69
#